data_AF-A0A7G9U931-F1
#
_entry.id   AF-A0A7G9U931-F1
#
_cell.length_a   1.000
_cell.length_b   1.000
_cell.length_c   1.000
_cell.angle_alpha   90.00
_cell.angle_beta   90.00
_cell.angle_gamma   90.00
#
_symmetry.space_group_name_H-M   'P 1'
#
loop_
_entity.id
_entity.type
_entity.pdbx_description
1 polymer ?
#
loop_
_entity_poly.entity_id
_entity_poly.type
_entity_poly.pdbx_seq_one_letter_code
_entity_poly.pdbx_strand_id
1 'polypeptide(L)'
;CKQNVSSLDEKNSVSIDLPGEMKVLVSKEKDKDGKYSLMATVDKLELKGTSDKSNGSGVLEGVKTDKSKAKLTISDDLSKTTFEVF
;
A
#
# COMPACT_ATOMS: atom_id res chain seq x y z
N CYS A 1 -9.85 25.35 2.44
CA CYS A 1 -9.58 23.92 2.65
C CYS A 1 -8.21 23.59 2.06
N LYS A 2 -7.19 23.37 2.91
CA LYS A 2 -5.85 22.99 2.45
C LYS A 2 -5.93 21.53 2.03
N GLN A 3 -6.05 21.28 0.73
CA GLN A 3 -5.79 19.98 0.14
C GLN A 3 -4.31 19.67 0.39
N ASN A 4 -3.99 19.13 1.57
CA ASN A 4 -2.74 18.42 1.77
C ASN A 4 -2.95 17.04 1.16
N VAL A 5 -2.92 16.99 -0.17
CA VAL A 5 -2.67 15.75 -0.87
C VAL A 5 -1.18 15.52 -0.64
N SER A 6 -0.85 14.68 0.34
CA SER A 6 0.52 14.20 0.53
C SER A 6 0.83 13.40 -0.73
N SER A 7 1.32 14.08 -1.77
CA SER A 7 1.98 13.44 -2.90
C SER A 7 3.03 12.54 -2.28
N LEU A 8 2.91 11.25 -2.52
CA LEU A 8 3.93 10.28 -2.17
C LEU A 8 5.15 10.60 -3.04
N ASP A 9 5.93 11.59 -2.63
CA ASP A 9 7.15 11.96 -3.31
C ASP A 9 8.11 10.77 -3.17
N GLU A 10 8.79 10.41 -4.25
CA GLU A 10 9.75 9.31 -4.28
C GLU A 10 10.86 9.50 -3.22
N LYS A 11 11.05 10.73 -2.70
CA LYS A 11 11.95 11.03 -1.57
C LYS A 11 11.35 10.75 -0.18
N ASN A 12 10.02 10.74 -0.04
CA ASN A 12 9.31 10.56 1.25
C ASN A 12 8.59 9.21 1.35
N SER A 13 8.93 8.26 0.50
CA SER A 13 8.42 6.89 0.57
C SER A 13 9.55 5.87 0.52
N VAL A 14 9.30 4.73 1.13
CA VAL A 14 10.21 3.59 1.18
C VAL A 14 9.60 2.52 0.29
N SER A 15 10.29 2.16 -0.77
CA SER A 15 9.95 0.98 -1.56
C SER A 15 10.45 -0.26 -0.84
N ILE A 16 9.54 -1.19 -0.58
CA ILE A 16 9.82 -2.52 -0.04
C ILE A 16 9.52 -3.52 -1.15
N ASP A 17 10.50 -4.38 -1.40
CA ASP A 17 10.37 -5.49 -2.33
C ASP A 17 9.76 -6.68 -1.59
N LEU A 18 8.68 -7.24 -2.15
CA LEU A 18 7.94 -8.36 -1.59
C LEU A 18 8.12 -9.59 -2.48
N PRO A 19 8.03 -10.81 -1.89
CA PRO A 19 8.05 -12.04 -2.67
C PRO A 19 6.94 -12.02 -3.74
N GLY A 20 7.30 -12.32 -4.98
CA GLY A 20 6.39 -12.29 -6.14
C GLY A 20 6.51 -11.05 -7.04
N GLU A 21 7.68 -10.38 -7.08
CA GLU A 21 7.94 -9.16 -7.89
C GLU A 21 6.98 -8.00 -7.58
N MET A 22 6.42 -7.98 -6.36
CA MET A 22 5.53 -6.91 -5.92
C MET A 22 6.35 -5.86 -5.16
N LYS A 23 6.14 -4.59 -5.53
CA LYS A 23 6.71 -3.46 -4.80
C LYS A 23 5.61 -2.74 -4.06
N VAL A 24 5.82 -2.54 -2.76
CA VAL A 24 4.97 -1.68 -1.94
C VAL A 24 5.73 -0.42 -1.57
N LEU A 25 5.10 0.73 -1.75
CA LEU A 25 5.60 2.04 -1.36
C LEU A 25 4.95 2.41 -0.03
N VAL A 26 5.79 2.65 0.98
CA VAL A 26 5.38 3.01 2.33
C VAL A 26 5.74 4.46 2.57
N SER A 27 4.82 5.31 3.02
CA SER A 27 5.17 6.67 3.44
C SER A 27 6.20 6.64 4.57
N LYS A 28 7.17 7.55 4.54
CA LYS A 28 8.14 7.73 5.64
C LYS A 28 7.51 8.52 6.79
N GLU A 29 6.57 9.41 6.45
CA GLU A 29 5.77 10.15 7.40
C GLU A 29 4.43 9.46 7.65
N LYS A 30 3.95 9.61 8.89
CA LYS A 30 2.62 9.20 9.28
C LYS A 30 1.61 10.23 8.77
N ASP A 31 0.48 9.73 8.30
CA ASP A 31 -0.65 10.55 7.93
C ASP A 31 -1.30 11.20 9.16
N LYS A 32 -2.35 12.01 8.97
CA LYS A 32 -3.05 12.67 10.08
C LYS A 32 -3.56 11.71 11.16
N ASP A 33 -3.75 10.45 10.79
CA ASP A 33 -4.20 9.35 11.64
C ASP A 33 -3.07 8.69 12.47
N GLY A 34 -1.82 9.14 12.31
CA GLY A 34 -0.66 8.51 12.94
C GLY A 34 -0.24 7.18 12.30
N LYS A 35 -0.78 6.86 11.12
CA LYS A 35 -0.52 5.63 10.34
C LYS A 35 0.32 5.92 9.10
N TYR A 36 1.08 4.95 8.64
CA TYR A 36 1.81 4.99 7.37
C TYR A 36 0.89 4.67 6.21
N SER A 37 0.91 5.48 5.16
CA SER A 37 0.18 5.18 3.93
C SER A 37 0.96 4.16 3.10
N LEU A 38 0.27 3.13 2.62
CA LEU A 38 0.80 2.07 1.78
C LEU A 38 0.20 2.17 0.39
N MET A 39 1.03 2.00 -0.62
CA MET A 39 0.59 1.96 -2.01
C MET A 39 1.32 0.85 -2.74
N ALA A 40 0.58 -0.03 -3.42
CA ALA A 40 1.14 -1.06 -4.26
C ALA A 40 0.48 -1.01 -5.64
N THR A 41 1.24 -1.35 -6.68
CA THR A 41 0.71 -1.44 -8.04
C THR A 41 0.78 -2.91 -8.47
N VAL A 42 -0.38 -3.53 -8.68
CA VAL A 42 -0.49 -4.93 -9.11
C VAL A 42 -1.25 -4.96 -10.43
N ASP A 43 -0.63 -5.42 -11.51
CA ASP A 43 -1.31 -5.57 -12.81
C ASP A 43 -2.00 -4.26 -13.30
N LYS A 44 -1.29 -3.12 -13.15
CA LYS A 44 -1.80 -1.75 -13.41
C LYS A 44 -2.98 -1.32 -12.54
N LEU A 45 -3.30 -2.08 -11.49
CA LEU A 45 -4.22 -1.69 -10.44
C LEU A 45 -3.45 -1.05 -9.29
N GLU A 46 -3.79 0.19 -8.96
CA GLU A 46 -3.31 0.83 -7.73
C GLU A 46 -4.13 0.34 -6.54
N LEU A 47 -3.47 -0.34 -5.61
CA LEU A 47 -3.98 -0.71 -4.31
C LEU A 47 -3.44 0.29 -3.30
N LYS A 48 -4.32 0.85 -2.46
CA LYS A 48 -3.93 1.80 -1.43
C LYS A 48 -4.41 1.28 -0.07
N GLY A 49 -3.61 1.53 0.96
CA GLY A 49 -3.89 1.09 2.32
C GLY A 49 -3.26 2.04 3.32
N THR A 50 -3.56 1.81 4.59
CA THR A 50 -2.86 2.46 5.70
C THR A 50 -2.43 1.39 6.69
N SER A 51 -1.33 1.61 7.39
CA SER A 51 -0.81 0.66 8.35
C SER A 51 -0.07 1.34 9.48
N ASP A 52 -0.16 0.75 10.66
CA ASP A 52 0.49 1.28 11.85
C ASP A 52 2.02 1.06 11.82
N LYS A 53 2.50 0.15 10.96
CA LYS A 53 3.92 -0.21 10.80
C LYS A 53 4.51 0.36 9.51
N SER A 54 5.77 0.79 9.59
CA SER A 54 6.53 1.29 8.44
C SER A 54 7.18 0.18 7.60
N ASN A 55 6.97 -1.09 7.95
CA ASN A 55 7.64 -2.23 7.30
C ASN A 55 7.00 -2.61 5.96
N GLY A 56 5.87 -1.99 5.58
CA GLY A 56 5.09 -2.37 4.40
C GLY A 56 4.05 -3.46 4.67
N SER A 57 4.07 -4.04 5.87
CA SER A 57 3.03 -4.95 6.36
C SER A 57 1.71 -4.22 6.52
N GLY A 58 0.62 -4.85 6.08
CA GLY A 58 -0.68 -4.19 6.07
C GLY A 58 -1.70 -4.83 5.19
N VAL A 59 -2.84 -4.16 5.07
CA VAL A 59 -3.89 -4.50 4.10
C VAL A 59 -4.02 -3.34 3.13
N LEU A 60 -3.93 -3.65 1.84
CA LEU A 60 -4.20 -2.72 0.77
C LEU A 60 -5.45 -3.18 0.03
N GLU A 61 -6.32 -2.23 -0.28
CA GLU A 61 -7.54 -2.49 -1.02
C GLU A 61 -7.53 -1.65 -2.29
N GLY A 62 -8.17 -2.17 -3.33
CA GLY A 62 -8.41 -1.41 -4.55
C GLY A 62 -9.60 -1.96 -5.30
N VAL A 63 -10.13 -1.14 -6.19
CA VAL A 63 -11.29 -1.49 -7.00
C VAL A 63 -10.84 -1.45 -8.46
N LYS A 64 -10.96 -2.58 -9.14
CA LYS A 64 -10.70 -2.66 -10.58
C LYS A 64 -11.78 -1.89 -11.34
N THR A 65 -11.46 -1.55 -12.59
CA THR A 65 -12.43 -0.95 -13.50
C THR A 65 -13.66 -1.84 -13.75
N ASP A 66 -13.52 -3.14 -13.51
CA ASP A 66 -14.56 -4.16 -13.69
C ASP A 66 -15.53 -4.25 -12.49
N LYS A 67 -15.47 -3.29 -11.54
CA LYS A 67 -16.14 -3.32 -10.22
C LYS A 67 -15.67 -4.44 -9.29
N SER A 68 -14.76 -5.32 -9.73
CA SER A 68 -14.12 -6.30 -8.85
C SER A 68 -13.33 -5.59 -7.76
N LYS A 69 -13.42 -6.10 -6.53
CA LYS A 69 -12.61 -5.60 -5.41
C LYS A 69 -11.38 -6.46 -5.29
N ALA A 70 -10.24 -5.85 -5.10
CA ALA A 70 -8.99 -6.54 -4.84
C ALA A 70 -8.49 -6.16 -3.44
N LYS A 71 -8.00 -7.16 -2.73
CA LYS A 71 -7.44 -7.02 -1.38
C LYS A 71 -6.08 -7.71 -1.35
N LEU A 72 -5.04 -6.95 -1.08
CA LEU A 72 -3.69 -7.44 -0.86
C LEU A 72 -3.39 -7.37 0.64
N THR A 73 -3.19 -8.53 1.26
CA THR A 73 -2.78 -8.65 2.65
C THR A 73 -1.31 -9.01 2.70
N ILE A 74 -0.50 -8.13 3.28
CA ILE A 74 0.93 -8.31 3.46
C ILE A 74 1.16 -8.70 4.91
N SER A 75 1.74 -9.88 5.12
CA SER A 75 2.04 -10.37 6.47
C SER A 75 3.06 -9.47 7.15
N ASP A 76 2.99 -9.42 8.48
CA ASP A 76 3.89 -8.61 9.30
C ASP A 76 5.38 -8.92 9.10
N ASP A 77 5.66 -10.20 8.89
CA ASP A 77 7.00 -10.75 8.64
C ASP A 77 7.47 -10.56 7.19
N LEU A 78 6.65 -9.98 6.31
CA LEU A 78 6.91 -9.80 4.86
C LEU A 78 7.19 -11.09 4.08
N SER A 79 7.25 -12.24 4.74
CA SER A 79 7.45 -13.56 4.14
C SER A 79 6.30 -14.04 3.28
N LYS A 80 5.09 -13.49 3.48
CA LYS A 80 3.87 -13.91 2.77
C LYS A 80 3.00 -12.72 2.40
N THR A 81 2.59 -12.71 1.14
CA THR A 81 1.61 -11.78 0.58
C THR A 81 0.43 -12.60 0.06
N THR A 82 -0.79 -12.17 0.40
CA THR A 82 -2.03 -12.82 -0.02
C THR A 82 -2.81 -11.82 -0.85
N PHE A 83 -3.02 -12.13 -2.12
CA PHE A 83 -3.83 -11.31 -3.03
C PHE A 83 -5.16 -12.00 -3.30
N GLU A 84 -6.25 -11.38 -2.89
CA GLU A 84 -7.63 -11.86 -3.08
C GLU A 84 -8.38 -10.89 -3.99
N VAL A 85 -9.17 -11.41 -4.93
CA VAL A 85 -10.05 -10.62 -5.80
C VAL A 85 -11.47 -11.16 -5.64
N PHE A 86 -12.43 -10.26 -5.49
CA PHE A 86 -13.86 -10.49 -5.27
C PHE A 86 -14.69 -9.89 -6.39
#